data_AF-A0A1I6TAA1-F1
#
_entry.id   AF-A0A1I6TAA1-F1
#
_cell.length_a   1.000
_cell.length_b   1.000
_cell.length_c   1.000
_cell.angle_alpha   90.00
_cell.angle_beta   90.00
_cell.angle_gamma   90.00
#
_symmetry.space_group_name_H-M   'P 1'
#
loop_
_entity.id
_entity.type
_entity.pdbx_description
1 polymer ?
#
loop_
_entity_poly.entity_id
_entity_poly.type
_entity_poly.pdbx_seq_one_letter_code
_entity_poly.pdbx_strand_id
1 'polypeptide(L)'
;MLPNSLGGWSSIVPTQSLVDAYETKDGEEITASSAYNPAKPFENRDPRFEATVIYPGALYTGKYFDPLNPNSIDYPSGPDNASSTGYNYRKYIQEPSSYANVWNVGTNIIVQRYAEILLLNAEAKIELNQIDNSVYDNIDLVRERAGMGKVNKAVYSGQAKLRELVRRELRVELAGEGRRRFDIIRWGIAKEVMSGPVYGSLSKGTVNSATGEVTFTSLTDRFFVENRTFVDGRDNLWPIPQNVIDRGKGTLDQNPNY
;
A
#
# COMPACT_ATOMS: atom_id res chain seq x y z
N MET A 1 -8.74 -10.53 4.22
CA MET A 1 -7.42 -10.15 3.67
C MET A 1 -6.57 -11.37 3.31
N LEU A 2 -6.79 -12.54 3.92
CA LEU A 2 -6.14 -13.78 3.50
C LEU A 2 -6.50 -14.15 2.04
N PRO A 3 -5.57 -14.77 1.28
CA PRO A 3 -5.86 -15.42 0.01
C PRO A 3 -6.97 -16.47 0.09
N ASN A 4 -7.66 -16.70 -1.03
CA ASN A 4 -8.75 -17.67 -1.11
C ASN A 4 -8.26 -19.11 -0.92
N SER A 5 -7.10 -19.44 -1.49
CA SER A 5 -6.46 -20.74 -1.32
C SER A 5 -6.12 -21.11 0.13
N LEU A 6 -6.22 -20.14 1.05
CA LEU A 6 -6.01 -20.29 2.48
C LEU A 6 -7.29 -20.06 3.31
N GLY A 7 -8.45 -20.13 2.66
CA GLY A 7 -9.77 -19.97 3.30
C GLY A 7 -10.17 -18.51 3.57
N GLY A 8 -9.42 -17.55 3.02
CA GLY A 8 -9.69 -16.12 3.14
C GLY A 8 -10.60 -15.57 2.04
N TRP A 9 -10.91 -14.27 2.16
CA TRP A 9 -11.81 -13.58 1.24
C TRP A 9 -11.17 -12.51 0.37
N SER A 10 -9.87 -12.23 0.54
CA SER A 10 -9.17 -11.19 -0.25
C SER A 10 -9.93 -9.83 -0.32
N SER A 11 -10.73 -9.47 0.70
CA SER A 11 -11.69 -8.36 0.60
C SER A 11 -11.05 -6.96 0.59
N ILE A 12 -9.78 -6.87 0.96
CA ILE A 12 -8.98 -5.65 0.93
C ILE A 12 -7.61 -6.06 0.41
N VAL A 13 -7.19 -5.47 -0.71
CA VAL A 13 -5.99 -5.86 -1.45
C VAL A 13 -5.10 -4.66 -1.79
N PRO A 14 -3.77 -4.82 -1.79
CA PRO A 14 -2.84 -3.80 -2.29
C PRO A 14 -3.08 -3.50 -3.77
N THR A 15 -2.92 -2.24 -4.16
CA THR A 15 -2.89 -1.85 -5.59
C THR A 15 -1.47 -1.78 -6.10
N GLN A 16 -1.29 -1.81 -7.42
CA GLN A 16 0.02 -1.63 -8.04
C GLN A 16 0.66 -0.30 -7.62
N SER A 17 -0.13 0.78 -7.50
CA SER A 17 0.38 2.08 -7.05
C SER A 17 1.03 2.02 -5.66
N LEU A 18 0.54 1.15 -4.76
CA LEU A 18 1.19 0.92 -3.47
C LEU A 18 2.46 0.08 -3.64
N VAL A 19 2.42 -0.97 -4.46
CA VAL A 19 3.60 -1.82 -4.75
C VAL A 19 4.75 -1.00 -5.35
N ASP A 20 4.44 -0.05 -6.24
CA ASP A 20 5.43 0.83 -6.88
C ASP A 20 6.01 1.88 -5.91
N ALA A 21 5.34 2.16 -4.79
CA ALA A 21 5.81 3.12 -3.80
C ALA A 21 6.96 2.59 -2.92
N TYR A 22 7.14 1.27 -2.84
CA TYR A 22 8.30 0.68 -2.18
C TYR A 22 9.54 0.91 -3.03
N GLU A 23 10.59 1.44 -2.43
CA GLU A 23 11.86 1.67 -3.11
C GLU A 23 12.55 0.34 -3.47
N THR A 24 13.57 0.41 -4.31
CA THR A 24 14.58 -0.65 -4.40
C THR A 24 15.47 -0.65 -3.16
N LYS A 25 16.19 -1.74 -2.92
CA LYS A 25 17.01 -1.93 -1.71
C LYS A 25 18.17 -0.94 -1.59
N ASP A 26 18.57 -0.31 -2.70
CA ASP A 26 19.52 0.81 -2.75
C ASP A 26 18.92 2.15 -2.27
N GLY A 27 17.61 2.21 -1.98
CA GLY A 27 16.92 3.40 -1.51
C GLY A 27 16.45 4.34 -2.62
N GLU A 28 16.41 3.87 -3.87
CA GLU A 28 15.92 4.62 -5.01
C GLU A 28 14.49 4.20 -5.40
N GLU A 29 13.77 5.09 -6.09
CA GLU A 29 12.47 4.73 -6.68
C GLU A 29 12.68 3.73 -7.82
N ILE A 30 11.73 2.82 -8.02
CA ILE A 30 11.83 1.79 -9.07
C ILE A 30 12.01 2.36 -10.49
N THR A 31 11.58 3.60 -10.72
CA THR A 31 11.71 4.31 -12.00
C THR A 31 13.07 4.96 -12.20
N ALA A 32 13.84 5.13 -11.12
CA ALA A 32 15.16 5.75 -11.12
C ALA A 32 16.29 4.72 -10.91
N SER A 33 16.01 3.62 -10.22
CA SER A 33 17.01 2.62 -9.87
C SER A 33 17.46 1.78 -11.07
N SER A 34 18.76 1.78 -11.31
CA SER A 34 19.40 0.84 -12.24
C SER A 34 19.37 -0.62 -11.78
N ALA A 35 19.10 -0.87 -10.50
CA ALA A 35 18.99 -2.22 -9.92
C ALA A 35 17.58 -2.82 -10.10
N TYR A 36 16.59 -2.01 -10.50
CA TYR A 36 15.23 -2.50 -10.73
C TYR A 36 15.12 -3.23 -12.08
N ASN A 37 14.65 -4.48 -12.04
CA ASN A 37 14.35 -5.25 -13.23
C ASN A 37 12.82 -5.43 -13.39
N PRO A 38 12.19 -4.83 -14.41
CA PRO A 38 10.73 -4.95 -14.60
C PRO A 38 10.27 -6.37 -14.92
N ALA A 39 11.14 -7.26 -15.41
CA ALA A 39 10.83 -8.68 -15.58
C ALA A 39 10.88 -9.48 -14.27
N LYS A 40 11.52 -8.92 -13.24
CA LYS A 40 11.63 -9.49 -11.88
C LYS A 40 11.25 -8.44 -10.83
N PRO A 41 10.01 -7.88 -10.89
CA PRO A 41 9.64 -6.66 -10.18
C PRO A 41 9.59 -6.80 -8.65
N PHE A 42 9.68 -8.02 -8.13
CA PHE A 42 9.62 -8.33 -6.70
C PHE A 42 11.01 -8.53 -6.07
N GLU A 43 12.07 -8.62 -6.88
CA GLU A 43 13.44 -8.75 -6.40
C GLU A 43 14.04 -7.37 -6.06
N ASN A 44 15.02 -7.33 -5.15
CA ASN A 44 15.76 -6.11 -4.77
C ASN A 44 14.88 -4.94 -4.31
N ARG A 45 13.79 -5.23 -3.60
CA ARG A 45 12.85 -4.23 -3.07
C ARG A 45 13.13 -3.92 -1.60
N ASP A 46 12.56 -2.82 -1.13
CA ASP A 46 12.45 -2.50 0.29
C ASP A 46 11.89 -3.70 1.08
N PRO A 47 12.53 -4.18 2.16
CA PRO A 47 12.07 -5.35 2.91
C PRO A 47 10.64 -5.22 3.47
N ARG A 48 10.13 -4.00 3.65
CA ARG A 48 8.74 -3.75 4.05
C ARG A 48 7.74 -4.21 2.99
N PHE A 49 8.13 -4.27 1.72
CA PHE A 49 7.28 -4.77 0.64
C PHE A 49 6.85 -6.22 0.91
N GLU A 50 7.81 -7.13 1.09
CA GLU A 50 7.50 -8.55 1.35
C GLU A 50 6.82 -8.73 2.71
N ALA A 51 7.19 -7.93 3.72
CA ALA A 51 6.53 -7.95 5.03
C ALA A 51 5.06 -7.51 4.97
N THR A 52 4.68 -6.72 3.95
CA THR A 52 3.34 -6.12 3.84
C THR A 52 2.47 -6.76 2.77
N VAL A 53 3.05 -7.31 1.69
CA VAL A 53 2.33 -7.76 0.49
C VAL A 53 2.67 -9.21 0.18
N ILE A 54 1.64 -10.01 -0.08
CA ILE A 54 1.73 -11.31 -0.74
C ILE A 54 1.56 -11.04 -2.24
N TYR A 55 2.59 -11.33 -3.03
CA TYR A 55 2.67 -11.09 -4.48
C TYR A 55 2.76 -12.42 -5.25
N PRO A 56 2.57 -12.45 -6.58
CA PRO A 56 2.72 -13.67 -7.36
C PRO A 56 4.06 -14.36 -7.09
N GLY A 57 4.03 -15.65 -6.75
CA GLY A 57 5.24 -16.39 -6.38
C GLY A 57 5.77 -16.14 -4.97
N ALA A 58 5.11 -15.32 -4.15
CA ALA A 58 5.47 -15.18 -2.74
C ALA A 58 5.13 -16.47 -1.98
N LEU A 59 6.10 -17.00 -1.22
CA LEU A 59 5.86 -18.10 -0.30
C LEU A 59 5.09 -17.59 0.91
N TYR A 60 3.94 -18.17 1.18
CA TYR A 60 3.13 -17.88 2.36
C TYR A 60 2.48 -19.17 2.83
N THR A 61 2.62 -19.51 4.11
CA THR A 61 1.98 -20.69 4.73
C THR A 61 2.28 -22.00 4.00
N GLY A 62 3.53 -22.16 3.56
CA GLY A 62 4.02 -23.35 2.86
C GLY A 62 3.59 -23.50 1.39
N LYS A 63 2.92 -22.50 0.80
CA LYS A 63 2.52 -22.51 -0.62
C LYS A 63 2.91 -21.21 -1.31
N TYR A 64 3.23 -21.29 -2.60
CA TYR A 64 3.43 -20.11 -3.42
C TYR A 64 2.08 -19.57 -3.91
N PHE A 65 1.86 -18.28 -3.70
CA PHE A 65 0.65 -17.60 -4.16
C PHE A 65 0.65 -17.48 -5.68
N ASP A 66 -0.35 -18.06 -6.35
CA ASP A 66 -0.45 -18.09 -7.82
C ASP A 66 -1.78 -17.48 -8.29
N PRO A 67 -1.81 -16.14 -8.46
CA PRO A 67 -2.93 -15.43 -9.06
C PRO A 67 -2.82 -15.36 -10.59
N LEU A 68 -1.80 -15.95 -11.21
CA LEU A 68 -1.57 -15.86 -12.67
C LEU A 68 -2.19 -17.04 -13.42
N ASN A 69 -2.32 -18.19 -12.77
CA ASN A 69 -2.95 -19.37 -13.33
C ASN A 69 -4.49 -19.23 -13.38
N PRO A 70 -5.13 -19.24 -14.56
CA PRO A 70 -6.60 -19.12 -14.69
C PRO A 70 -7.40 -20.24 -14.01
N ASN A 71 -6.77 -21.39 -13.72
CA ASN A 71 -7.39 -22.50 -13.00
C ASN A 71 -7.22 -22.41 -11.48
N SER A 72 -6.48 -21.40 -10.98
CA SER A 72 -6.31 -21.14 -9.56
C SER A 72 -7.54 -20.47 -8.97
N ILE A 73 -7.92 -20.86 -7.76
CA ILE A 73 -8.98 -20.16 -7.00
C ILE A 73 -8.54 -18.78 -6.49
N ASP A 74 -7.25 -18.45 -6.62
CA ASP A 74 -6.71 -17.11 -6.36
C ASP A 74 -6.68 -16.23 -7.61
N TYR A 75 -7.09 -16.74 -8.78
CA TYR A 75 -7.14 -15.96 -10.01
C TYR A 75 -8.14 -14.80 -9.88
N PRO A 76 -7.80 -13.55 -10.26
CA PRO A 76 -8.66 -12.37 -10.07
C PRO A 76 -10.03 -12.38 -10.76
N SER A 77 -10.31 -13.34 -11.65
CA SER A 77 -11.66 -13.58 -12.21
C SER A 77 -12.20 -14.99 -11.91
N GLY A 78 -11.61 -15.65 -10.93
CA GLY A 78 -12.09 -16.92 -10.41
C GLY A 78 -13.26 -16.69 -9.46
N PRO A 79 -13.18 -17.14 -8.20
CA PRO A 79 -14.22 -16.88 -7.19
C PRO A 79 -14.33 -15.41 -6.77
N ASP A 80 -15.51 -14.98 -6.31
CA ASP A 80 -15.78 -13.63 -5.77
C ASP A 80 -14.88 -13.24 -4.58
N ASN A 81 -14.19 -14.21 -3.98
CA ASN A 81 -13.32 -14.04 -2.82
C ASN A 81 -11.82 -14.13 -3.18
N ALA A 82 -11.49 -14.08 -4.48
CA ALA A 82 -10.13 -13.92 -4.99
C ALA A 82 -9.70 -12.44 -5.00
N SER A 83 -8.39 -12.21 -4.98
CA SER A 83 -7.83 -10.85 -5.01
C SER A 83 -8.01 -10.23 -6.41
N SER A 84 -8.71 -9.10 -6.52
CA SER A 84 -8.87 -8.39 -7.80
C SER A 84 -7.57 -7.81 -8.38
N THR A 85 -6.52 -7.63 -7.57
CA THR A 85 -5.24 -7.06 -8.00
C THR A 85 -4.13 -8.10 -8.20
N GLY A 86 -4.40 -9.39 -7.97
CA GLY A 86 -3.34 -10.39 -7.84
C GLY A 86 -2.34 -10.10 -6.70
N TYR A 87 -2.73 -9.32 -5.69
CA TYR A 87 -1.96 -9.06 -4.47
C TYR A 87 -2.82 -9.26 -3.24
N ASN A 88 -2.26 -9.77 -2.14
CA ASN A 88 -2.91 -9.76 -0.83
C ASN A 88 -2.05 -9.00 0.19
N TYR A 89 -2.65 -8.55 1.29
CA TYR A 89 -1.85 -8.07 2.42
C TYR A 89 -1.25 -9.26 3.17
N ARG A 90 0.02 -9.15 3.58
CA ARG A 90 0.67 -10.02 4.58
C ARG A 90 0.58 -9.41 5.98
N LYS A 91 0.61 -8.07 6.07
CA LYS A 91 0.53 -7.35 7.35
C LYS A 91 -0.76 -7.68 8.09
N TYR A 92 -0.66 -7.92 9.40
CA TYR A 92 -1.74 -8.39 10.29
C TYR A 92 -2.32 -9.76 9.96
N ILE A 93 -1.70 -10.52 9.08
CA ILE A 93 -2.11 -11.87 8.76
C ILE A 93 -0.99 -12.84 9.16
N GLN A 94 -1.06 -13.29 10.42
CA GLN A 94 -0.17 -14.34 10.90
C GLN A 94 -0.48 -15.67 10.19
N GLU A 95 0.47 -16.59 10.30
CA GLU A 95 0.32 -17.96 9.81
C GLU A 95 -1.04 -18.54 10.27
N PRO A 96 -1.97 -18.87 9.35
CA PRO A 96 -3.31 -19.35 9.68
C PRO A 96 -3.32 -20.55 10.62
N SER A 97 -2.29 -21.42 10.54
CA SER A 97 -2.15 -22.57 11.44
C SER A 97 -1.89 -22.19 12.90
N SER A 98 -1.58 -20.92 13.19
CA SER A 98 -1.46 -20.38 14.55
C SER A 98 -2.80 -20.24 15.26
N TYR A 99 -3.92 -20.40 14.54
CA TYR A 99 -5.26 -20.20 15.06
C TYR A 99 -6.14 -21.43 14.86
N ALA A 100 -6.91 -21.79 15.90
CA ALA A 100 -7.94 -22.82 15.79
C ALA A 100 -9.12 -22.39 14.90
N ASN A 101 -9.36 -21.08 14.80
CA ASN A 101 -10.38 -20.50 13.94
C ASN A 101 -9.89 -19.15 13.41
N VAL A 102 -9.62 -19.06 12.11
CA VAL A 102 -9.18 -17.82 11.44
C VAL A 102 -10.21 -16.69 11.48
N TRP A 103 -11.46 -17.00 11.82
CA TRP A 103 -12.54 -16.04 12.04
C TRP A 103 -12.58 -15.47 13.46
N ASN A 104 -11.78 -16.01 14.39
CA ASN A 104 -11.68 -15.53 15.77
C ASN A 104 -10.21 -15.53 16.21
N VAL A 105 -9.50 -14.47 15.83
CA VAL A 105 -8.05 -14.33 16.03
C VAL A 105 -7.74 -13.13 16.92
N GLY A 106 -6.72 -13.27 17.77
CA GLY A 106 -6.23 -12.20 18.65
C GLY A 106 -5.34 -11.18 17.93
N THR A 107 -5.74 -10.72 16.74
CA THR A 107 -4.94 -9.76 15.97
C THR A 107 -4.88 -8.41 16.68
N ASN A 108 -3.67 -7.93 16.94
CA ASN A 108 -3.44 -6.63 17.56
C ASN A 108 -3.39 -5.53 16.49
N ILE A 109 -4.53 -4.88 16.24
CA ILE A 109 -4.63 -3.76 15.30
C ILE A 109 -4.08 -2.50 15.96
N ILE A 110 -2.96 -2.01 15.44
CA ILE A 110 -2.27 -0.85 15.97
C ILE A 110 -2.96 0.42 15.47
N VAL A 111 -3.39 1.28 16.40
CA VAL A 111 -4.01 2.58 16.08
C VAL A 111 -2.96 3.68 15.87
N GLN A 112 -1.90 3.65 16.68
CA GLN A 112 -0.79 4.60 16.65
C GLN A 112 0.50 3.89 17.08
N ARG A 113 1.63 4.26 16.48
CA ARG A 113 2.94 3.68 16.82
C ARG A 113 4.08 4.66 16.65
N TYR A 114 5.20 4.35 17.29
CA TYR A 114 6.31 5.29 17.38
C TYR A 114 6.89 5.74 16.03
N ALA A 115 6.96 4.86 15.02
CA ALA A 115 7.42 5.27 13.68
C ALA A 115 6.54 6.37 13.04
N GLU A 116 5.23 6.35 13.30
CA GLU A 116 4.33 7.42 12.86
C GLU A 116 4.71 8.75 13.53
N ILE A 117 5.03 8.73 14.83
CA ILE A 117 5.46 9.94 15.55
C ILE A 117 6.76 10.51 15.00
N LEU A 118 7.74 9.66 14.70
CA LEU A 118 9.00 10.07 14.09
C LEU A 118 8.76 10.74 12.72
N LEU A 119 7.97 10.11 11.87
CA LEU A 119 7.68 10.61 10.52
C LEU A 119 6.80 11.87 10.53
N LEU A 120 5.81 11.96 11.42
CA LEU A 120 4.99 13.17 11.60
C LEU A 120 5.82 14.34 12.15
N ASN A 121 6.77 14.07 13.05
CA ASN A 121 7.69 15.10 13.52
C ASN A 121 8.59 15.61 12.38
N ALA A 122 9.15 14.70 11.58
CA ALA A 122 9.92 15.07 10.39
C ALA A 122 9.08 15.88 9.40
N GLU A 123 7.86 15.42 9.09
CA GLU A 123 6.92 16.12 8.21
C GLU A 123 6.65 17.54 8.69
N ALA A 124 6.30 17.73 9.96
CA ALA A 124 6.02 19.05 10.53
C ALA A 124 7.22 20.00 10.39
N LYS A 125 8.43 19.53 10.69
CA LYS A 125 9.65 20.34 10.55
C LYS A 125 9.97 20.67 9.10
N ILE A 126 9.77 19.73 8.18
CA ILE A 126 9.89 19.96 6.74
C ILE A 126 8.93 21.08 6.32
N GLU A 127 7.63 20.98 6.66
CA GLU A 127 6.62 21.96 6.29
C GLU A 127 6.87 23.36 6.91
N LEU A 128 7.44 23.43 8.11
CA LEU A 128 7.87 24.68 8.75
C LEU A 128 9.19 25.23 8.20
N ASN A 129 9.82 24.53 7.24
CA ASN A 129 11.16 24.83 6.71
C ASN A 129 12.25 24.88 7.81
N GLN A 130 12.06 24.12 8.89
CA GLN A 130 13.00 23.94 10.01
C GLN A 130 13.82 22.66 9.81
N ILE A 131 14.51 22.58 8.67
CA ILE A 131 15.22 21.37 8.23
C ILE A 131 16.61 21.34 8.86
N ASP A 132 16.71 20.66 10.01
CA ASP A 132 17.97 20.32 10.67
C ASP A 132 18.22 18.80 10.62
N ASN A 133 19.30 18.34 11.27
CA ASN A 133 19.65 16.92 11.26
C ASN A 133 18.55 16.00 11.82
N SER A 134 17.72 16.47 12.75
CA SER A 134 16.69 15.62 13.35
C SER A 134 15.59 15.19 12.36
N VAL A 135 15.38 15.95 11.27
CA VAL A 135 14.50 15.52 10.18
C VAL A 135 15.01 14.23 9.55
N TYR A 136 16.31 14.20 9.25
CA TYR A 136 16.96 13.03 8.69
C TYR A 136 17.03 11.90 9.72
N ASP A 137 17.41 12.20 10.97
CA ASP A 137 17.55 11.19 12.02
C ASP A 137 16.21 10.46 12.29
N ASN A 138 15.09 11.18 12.31
CA ASN A 138 13.76 10.59 12.48
C ASN A 138 13.38 9.65 11.32
N ILE A 139 13.67 10.05 10.07
CA ILE A 139 13.40 9.22 8.89
C ILE A 139 14.34 8.01 8.88
N ASP A 140 15.62 8.21 9.19
CA ASP A 140 16.65 7.18 9.23
C ASP A 140 16.35 6.12 10.28
N LEU A 141 15.86 6.48 11.47
CA LEU A 141 15.43 5.50 12.49
C LEU A 141 14.38 4.52 11.95
N VAL A 142 13.45 4.99 11.12
CA VAL A 142 12.42 4.13 10.51
C VAL A 142 13.02 3.27 9.40
N ARG A 143 13.84 3.86 8.53
CA ARG A 143 14.50 3.19 7.40
C ARG A 143 15.47 2.12 7.87
N GLU A 144 16.35 2.42 8.82
CA GLU A 144 17.33 1.47 9.36
C GLU A 144 16.64 0.26 10.00
N ARG A 145 15.58 0.47 10.79
CA ARG A 145 14.78 -0.63 11.34
C ARG A 145 14.18 -1.50 10.25
N ALA A 146 13.74 -0.89 9.15
CA ALA A 146 13.22 -1.58 7.97
C ALA A 146 14.30 -2.30 7.13
N GLY A 147 15.59 -2.16 7.46
CA GLY A 147 16.69 -2.71 6.67
C GLY A 147 17.00 -1.90 5.41
N MET A 148 16.57 -0.64 5.36
CA MET A 148 16.86 0.31 4.29
C MET A 148 18.06 1.18 4.65
N GLY A 149 18.78 1.65 3.62
CA GLY A 149 19.87 2.62 3.80
C GLY A 149 19.36 3.99 4.28
N LYS A 150 20.25 4.76 4.90
CA LYS A 150 19.98 6.15 5.31
C LYS A 150 19.59 7.03 4.13
N VAL A 151 18.89 8.13 4.43
CA VAL A 151 18.50 9.12 3.44
C VAL A 151 19.72 9.69 2.72
N ASN A 152 19.70 9.62 1.39
CA ASN A 152 20.68 10.31 0.56
C ASN A 152 20.42 11.83 0.61
N LYS A 153 21.16 12.54 1.47
CA LYS A 153 21.00 13.98 1.68
C LYS A 153 21.31 14.83 0.43
N ALA A 154 22.04 14.29 -0.54
CA ALA A 154 22.31 14.98 -1.81
C ALA A 154 21.09 14.96 -2.75
N VAL A 155 20.29 13.89 -2.70
CA VAL A 155 19.03 13.77 -3.47
C VAL A 155 17.89 14.46 -2.73
N TYR A 156 17.77 14.18 -1.43
CA TYR A 156 16.71 14.70 -0.58
C TYR A 156 17.19 15.94 0.19
N SER A 157 17.52 16.97 -0.58
CA SER A 157 17.92 18.29 -0.09
C SER A 157 16.76 19.29 -0.21
N GLY A 158 16.46 20.00 0.88
CA GLY A 158 15.44 21.06 0.90
C GLY A 158 13.99 20.56 1.00
N GLN A 159 13.09 21.50 1.22
CA GLN A 159 11.71 21.22 1.64
C GLN A 159 10.93 20.36 0.64
N ALA A 160 10.99 20.68 -0.66
CA ALA A 160 10.20 19.99 -1.67
C ALA A 160 10.57 18.49 -1.78
N LYS A 161 11.86 18.17 -1.87
CA LYS A 161 12.32 16.79 -1.96
C LYS A 161 12.14 16.01 -0.67
N LEU A 162 12.34 16.64 0.48
CA LEU A 162 12.04 16.00 1.76
C LEU A 162 10.55 15.75 1.96
N ARG A 163 9.67 16.62 1.45
CA ARG A 163 8.22 16.40 1.45
C ARG A 163 7.84 15.18 0.61
N GLU A 164 8.43 15.04 -0.58
CA GLU A 164 8.23 13.84 -1.42
C GLU A 164 8.64 12.57 -0.66
N LEU A 165 9.83 12.57 -0.05
CA LEU A 165 10.36 11.44 0.72
C LEU A 165 9.51 11.09 1.93
N VAL A 166 9.21 12.05 2.82
CA VAL A 166 8.49 11.77 4.08
C VAL A 166 7.07 11.27 3.80
N ARG A 167 6.41 11.77 2.73
CA ARG A 167 5.10 11.29 2.29
C ARG A 167 5.17 9.86 1.74
N ARG A 168 6.26 9.49 1.06
CA ARG A 168 6.51 8.10 0.63
C ARG A 168 6.78 7.18 1.81
N GLU A 169 7.62 7.61 2.74
CA GLU A 169 7.93 6.86 3.97
C GLU A 169 6.68 6.60 4.80
N LEU A 170 5.84 7.62 5.04
CA LEU A 170 4.54 7.43 5.70
C LEU A 170 3.67 6.41 4.96
N ARG A 171 3.64 6.46 3.62
CA ARG A 171 2.83 5.56 2.79
C ARG A 171 3.27 4.10 2.91
N VAL A 172 4.56 3.82 2.83
CA VAL A 172 5.08 2.43 2.84
C VAL A 172 5.14 1.87 4.25
N GLU A 173 5.52 2.70 5.22
CA GLU A 173 5.61 2.31 6.63
C GLU A 173 4.22 1.93 7.16
N LEU A 174 3.21 2.78 6.92
CA LEU A 174 1.84 2.62 7.44
C LEU A 174 0.89 1.96 6.42
N ALA A 175 1.42 1.31 5.38
CA ALA A 175 0.62 0.61 4.39
C ALA A 175 -0.29 -0.45 5.05
N GLY A 176 -1.60 -0.41 4.74
CA GLY A 176 -2.61 -1.30 5.34
C GLY A 176 -3.10 -0.90 6.75
N GLU A 177 -2.66 0.24 7.30
CA GLU A 177 -3.00 0.69 8.66
C GLU A 177 -4.06 1.80 8.69
N GLY A 178 -4.79 2.00 7.58
CA GLY A 178 -5.96 2.91 7.52
C GLY A 178 -5.63 4.41 7.48
N ARG A 179 -4.39 4.81 7.20
CA ARG A 179 -3.98 6.24 7.16
C ARG A 179 -4.07 6.91 5.81
N ARG A 180 -3.80 6.18 4.72
CA ARG A 180 -3.61 6.76 3.39
C ARG A 180 -4.71 7.72 2.94
N ARG A 181 -6.00 7.44 3.20
CA ARG A 181 -7.11 8.34 2.81
C ARG A 181 -7.02 9.70 3.51
N PHE A 182 -6.72 9.70 4.81
CA PHE A 182 -6.60 10.94 5.58
C PHE A 182 -5.39 11.75 5.13
N ASP A 183 -4.27 11.07 4.86
CA ASP A 183 -3.05 11.73 4.39
C ASP A 183 -3.25 12.42 3.03
N ILE A 184 -3.80 11.73 2.04
CA ILE A 184 -3.98 12.34 0.71
C ILE A 184 -4.98 13.50 0.71
N ILE A 185 -5.97 13.47 1.61
CA ILE A 185 -6.95 14.56 1.77
C ILE A 185 -6.28 15.76 2.44
N ARG A 186 -5.61 15.58 3.58
CA ARG A 186 -4.96 16.70 4.29
C ARG A 186 -3.80 17.30 3.49
N TRP A 187 -3.19 16.53 2.61
CA TRP A 187 -2.16 17.00 1.69
C TRP A 187 -2.70 17.70 0.45
N GLY A 188 -4.02 17.67 0.23
CA GLY A 188 -4.64 18.23 -0.98
C GLY A 188 -4.23 17.52 -2.26
N ILE A 189 -3.89 16.22 -2.19
CA ILE A 189 -3.48 15.42 -3.36
C ILE A 189 -4.45 14.29 -3.71
N ALA A 190 -5.62 14.26 -3.06
CA ALA A 190 -6.57 13.17 -3.17
C ALA A 190 -7.09 13.03 -4.61
N LYS A 191 -7.39 14.15 -5.29
CA LYS A 191 -7.88 14.15 -6.67
C LYS A 191 -6.89 13.49 -7.63
N GLU A 192 -5.61 13.81 -7.47
CA GLU A 192 -4.49 13.37 -8.30
C GLU A 192 -4.26 11.87 -8.16
N VAL A 193 -4.37 11.33 -6.93
CA VAL A 193 -4.01 9.94 -6.65
C VAL A 193 -5.20 8.98 -6.55
N MET A 194 -6.44 9.51 -6.52
CA MET A 194 -7.69 8.73 -6.48
C MET A 194 -8.49 8.84 -7.77
N SER A 195 -8.01 9.54 -8.80
CA SER A 195 -8.65 9.57 -10.12
C SER A 195 -7.88 8.73 -11.13
N GLY A 196 -8.61 8.04 -11.99
CA GLY A 196 -8.05 7.21 -13.06
C GLY A 196 -8.06 5.72 -12.78
N PRO A 197 -7.41 4.92 -13.65
CA PRO A 197 -7.46 3.47 -13.60
C PRO A 197 -6.66 2.92 -12.42
N VAL A 198 -7.21 1.91 -11.77
CA VAL A 198 -6.57 1.14 -10.71
C VAL A 198 -6.13 -0.20 -11.27
N TYR A 199 -4.86 -0.50 -11.10
CA TYR A 199 -4.26 -1.75 -11.56
C TYR A 199 -3.74 -2.60 -10.40
N GLY A 200 -3.67 -3.90 -10.65
CA GLY A 200 -2.93 -4.88 -9.89
C GLY A 200 -1.63 -5.31 -10.56
N SER A 201 -1.17 -6.51 -10.20
CA SER A 201 0.01 -7.14 -10.74
C SER A 201 -0.05 -7.33 -12.25
N LEU A 202 1.10 -7.61 -12.83
CA LEU A 202 1.19 -8.09 -14.20
C LEU A 202 0.34 -9.37 -14.32
N SER A 203 -0.49 -9.47 -15.36
CA SER A 203 -1.54 -10.48 -15.47
C SER A 203 -1.20 -11.64 -16.41
N LYS A 204 -0.07 -11.57 -17.12
CA LYS A 204 0.34 -12.58 -18.10
C LYS A 204 1.67 -13.19 -17.70
N GLY A 205 1.63 -14.45 -17.29
CA GLY A 205 2.81 -15.18 -16.86
C GLY A 205 2.46 -16.50 -16.19
N THR A 206 3.45 -17.10 -15.53
CA THR A 206 3.32 -18.32 -14.75
C THR A 206 4.06 -18.20 -13.43
N VAL A 207 3.57 -18.92 -12.42
CA VAL A 207 4.28 -19.15 -11.15
C VAL A 207 4.67 -20.62 -11.09
N ASN A 208 5.94 -20.91 -10.84
CA ASN A 208 6.39 -22.27 -10.56
C ASN A 208 5.95 -22.68 -9.16
N SER A 209 5.13 -23.72 -9.03
CA SER A 209 4.57 -24.16 -7.75
C SER A 209 5.58 -24.79 -6.80
N ALA A 210 6.77 -25.16 -7.26
CA ALA A 210 7.84 -25.73 -6.44
C ALA A 210 8.86 -24.68 -5.98
N THR A 211 9.12 -23.64 -6.79
CA THR A 211 10.18 -22.64 -6.52
C THR A 211 9.65 -21.23 -6.27
N GLY A 212 8.40 -20.94 -6.60
CA GLY A 212 7.84 -19.58 -6.57
C GLY A 212 8.34 -18.69 -7.71
N GLU A 213 9.16 -19.22 -8.61
CA GLU A 213 9.71 -18.45 -9.72
C GLU A 213 8.58 -17.95 -10.63
N VAL A 214 8.58 -16.63 -10.90
CA VAL A 214 7.59 -15.98 -11.74
C VAL A 214 8.21 -15.66 -13.09
N THR A 215 7.56 -16.08 -14.17
CA THR A 215 7.91 -15.69 -15.54
C THR A 215 6.77 -14.90 -16.15
N PHE A 216 6.97 -13.61 -16.38
CA PHE A 216 6.00 -12.78 -17.09
C PHE A 216 6.18 -12.88 -18.61
N THR A 217 5.08 -13.06 -19.33
CA THR A 217 5.07 -13.05 -20.81
C THR A 217 4.68 -11.68 -21.38
N SER A 218 4.20 -10.77 -20.53
CA SER A 218 3.97 -9.36 -20.84
C SER A 218 4.35 -8.50 -19.64
N LEU A 219 5.07 -7.40 -19.90
CA LEU A 219 5.49 -6.44 -18.87
C LEU A 219 4.56 -5.21 -18.80
N THR A 220 3.50 -5.20 -19.59
CA THR A 220 2.53 -4.09 -19.67
C THR A 220 1.12 -4.51 -19.31
N ASP A 221 0.75 -5.76 -19.55
CA ASP A 221 -0.57 -6.27 -19.22
C ASP A 221 -0.71 -6.47 -17.72
N ARG A 222 -1.70 -5.78 -17.12
CA ARG A 222 -1.99 -5.81 -15.69
C ARG A 222 -3.43 -6.26 -15.45
N PHE A 223 -3.70 -6.73 -14.25
CA PHE A 223 -5.09 -6.86 -13.79
C PHE A 223 -5.69 -5.47 -13.66
N PHE A 224 -6.65 -5.14 -14.51
CA PHE A 224 -7.47 -3.94 -14.37
C PHE A 224 -8.53 -4.18 -13.30
N VAL A 225 -8.67 -3.26 -12.36
CA VAL A 225 -9.63 -3.37 -11.26
C VAL A 225 -10.86 -2.50 -11.54
N GLU A 226 -10.64 -1.18 -11.65
CA GLU A 226 -11.70 -0.20 -11.81
C GLU A 226 -11.13 1.14 -12.28
N ASN A 227 -12.00 2.06 -12.71
CA ASN A 227 -11.65 3.46 -12.90
C ASN A 227 -12.28 4.30 -11.80
N ARG A 228 -11.46 5.05 -11.05
CA ARG A 228 -11.94 5.89 -9.96
C ARG A 228 -12.07 7.34 -10.41
N THR A 229 -12.98 8.06 -9.76
CA THR A 229 -13.15 9.50 -9.90
C THR A 229 -13.17 10.10 -8.50
N PHE A 230 -12.46 11.20 -8.31
CA PHE A 230 -12.52 11.99 -7.09
C PHE A 230 -12.87 13.44 -7.43
N VAL A 231 -13.97 13.92 -6.87
CA VAL A 231 -14.46 15.29 -7.03
C VAL A 231 -13.97 16.11 -5.85
N ASP A 232 -12.92 16.91 -6.08
CA ASP A 232 -12.39 17.81 -5.06
C ASP A 232 -13.44 18.84 -4.62
N GLY A 233 -13.47 19.12 -3.32
CA GLY A 233 -14.50 19.92 -2.66
C GLY A 233 -15.78 19.16 -2.31
N ARG A 234 -16.03 17.98 -2.88
CA ARG A 234 -17.12 17.08 -2.48
C ARG A 234 -16.59 15.89 -1.70
N ASP A 235 -15.75 15.07 -2.33
CA ASP A 235 -15.32 13.76 -1.82
C ASP A 235 -14.27 13.83 -0.70
N ASN A 236 -13.82 15.05 -0.37
CA ASN A 236 -12.95 15.34 0.77
C ASN A 236 -13.67 15.06 2.10
N LEU A 237 -14.99 15.27 2.15
CA LEU A 237 -15.84 15.01 3.30
C LEU A 237 -16.84 13.89 2.98
N TRP A 238 -17.38 13.22 3.99
CA TRP A 238 -18.48 12.28 3.78
C TRP A 238 -19.81 13.02 3.84
N PRO A 239 -20.84 12.58 3.09
CA PRO A 239 -22.16 13.17 3.22
C PRO A 239 -22.67 12.94 4.65
N ILE A 240 -23.28 13.97 5.22
CA ILE A 240 -24.09 13.81 6.43
C ILE A 240 -25.31 12.97 6.03
N PRO A 241 -25.63 11.87 6.74
CA PRO A 241 -26.78 11.04 6.40
C PRO A 241 -28.07 11.87 6.36
N GLN A 242 -28.86 11.73 5.29
CA GLN A 242 -30.03 12.60 5.04
C GLN A 242 -31.02 12.61 6.22
N ASN A 243 -31.27 11.46 6.83
CA ASN A 243 -32.14 11.36 8.01
C ASN A 243 -31.64 12.16 9.23
N VAL A 244 -30.33 12.39 9.36
CA VAL A 244 -29.74 13.22 10.41
C VAL A 244 -30.02 14.70 10.12
N ILE A 245 -29.92 15.12 8.87
CA ILE A 245 -30.27 16.49 8.42
C ILE A 245 -31.76 16.75 8.66
N ASP A 246 -32.62 15.85 8.20
CA ASP A 246 -34.09 15.97 8.36
C ASP A 246 -34.49 16.10 9.83
N ARG A 247 -33.85 15.31 10.71
CA ARG A 247 -34.05 15.38 12.16
C ARG A 247 -33.51 16.66 12.79
N GLY A 248 -32.49 17.28 12.19
CA GLY A 248 -31.93 18.55 12.63
C GLY A 248 -32.90 19.71 12.46
N LYS A 249 -34.00 19.55 11.70
CA LYS A 249 -35.05 20.57 11.53
C LYS A 249 -34.48 21.96 11.17
N GLY A 250 -33.48 21.98 10.29
CA GLY A 250 -32.84 23.21 9.82
C GLY A 250 -31.63 23.69 10.64
N THR A 251 -31.14 22.94 11.63
CA THR A 251 -29.90 23.26 12.35
C THR A 251 -28.65 22.60 11.76
N LEU A 252 -28.82 21.72 10.77
CA LEU A 252 -27.74 20.99 10.12
C LEU A 252 -27.86 21.17 8.61
N ASP A 253 -26.79 21.69 8.02
CA ASP A 253 -26.65 21.78 6.57
C ASP A 253 -25.73 20.65 6.08
N GLN A 254 -25.90 20.27 4.82
CA GLN A 254 -25.05 19.28 4.18
C GLN A 254 -23.62 19.84 3.96
N ASN A 255 -22.63 18.94 3.87
CA ASN A 255 -21.30 19.28 3.38
C ASN A 255 -21.36 19.84 1.95
N PRO A 256 -20.40 20.70 1.55
CA PRO A 256 -20.42 21.29 0.21
C PRO A 256 -20.52 20.25 -0.92
N ASN A 257 -21.28 20.57 -1.96
CA ASN A 257 -21.39 19.82 -3.22
C ASN A 257 -22.07 18.43 -3.15
N TYR A 258 -22.88 18.19 -2.12
CA TYR A 258 -23.75 17.00 -1.97
C TYR A 258 -25.23 17.31 -2.14
#